data_AF-A0A453BNY7-F1
#
_entry.id   AF-A0A453BNY7-F1
#
_cell.length_a   1.000
_cell.length_b   1.000
_cell.length_c   1.000
_cell.angle_alpha   90.00
_cell.angle_beta   90.00
_cell.angle_gamma   90.00
#
_symmetry.space_group_name_H-M   'P 1'
#
loop_
_entity.id
_entity.type
_entity.pdbx_description
1 polymer ?
#
loop_
_entity_poly.entity_id
_entity_poly.type
_entity_poly.pdbx_seq_one_letter_code
_entity_poly.pdbx_strand_id
1 'polypeptide(L)'
;QDKWGRPTSSRFDCCFLWVDAELHVLDNYVNERVDCMINAGLLDEVRNIYNPGAVYTQGLRQAIGVREFDEFFRLYFTKKESDEIKAGMLNLHDDKLKSLLDEAVSQLKANTRRLVRRQVNTPSVSLSLHF
;
A
#
# COMPACT_ATOMS: atom_id res chain seq x y z
N GLN A 1 -24.40 -23.67 20.77
CA GLN A 1 -25.12 -22.48 20.29
C GLN A 1 -24.21 -21.31 20.59
N ASP A 2 -23.36 -20.98 19.63
CA ASP A 2 -22.19 -20.13 19.87
C ASP A 2 -22.62 -18.67 19.87
N LYS A 3 -22.48 -18.03 21.03
CA LYS A 3 -22.84 -16.63 21.27
C LYS A 3 -21.79 -15.72 20.64
N TRP A 4 -21.75 -15.64 19.32
CA TRP A 4 -21.07 -14.56 18.63
C TRP A 4 -21.98 -13.32 18.69
N GLY A 5 -21.46 -12.19 19.21
CA GLY A 5 -22.10 -10.88 19.00
C GLY A 5 -22.91 -10.24 20.14
N ARG A 6 -22.71 -10.60 21.42
CA ARG A 6 -23.10 -9.69 22.52
C ARG A 6 -21.86 -9.01 23.12
N PRO A 7 -21.51 -7.79 22.70
CA PRO A 7 -20.63 -6.94 23.48
C PRO A 7 -21.26 -6.79 24.87
N THR A 8 -20.53 -7.17 25.91
CA THR A 8 -21.04 -7.08 27.29
C THR A 8 -21.15 -5.64 27.78
N SER A 9 -20.67 -4.66 27.00
CA SER A 9 -20.70 -3.22 27.33
C SER A 9 -20.55 -2.29 26.11
N SER A 10 -21.38 -2.45 25.06
CA SER A 10 -21.43 -1.40 24.01
C SER A 10 -22.20 -0.18 24.50
N ARG A 11 -21.72 1.02 24.18
CA ARG A 11 -22.43 2.29 24.48
C ARG A 11 -23.74 2.45 23.70
N PHE A 12 -23.92 1.66 22.64
CA PHE A 12 -25.03 1.73 21.69
C PHE A 12 -25.52 0.33 21.33
N ASP A 13 -26.75 0.25 20.82
CA ASP A 13 -27.27 -0.96 20.19
C ASP A 13 -26.68 -1.10 18.78
N CYS A 14 -25.66 -1.95 18.66
CA CYS A 14 -24.88 -2.09 17.43
C CYS A 14 -25.26 -3.40 16.73
N CYS A 15 -25.56 -3.31 15.43
CA CYS A 15 -25.58 -4.45 14.51
C CYS A 15 -24.26 -4.47 13.72
N PHE A 16 -23.48 -5.54 13.87
CA PHE A 16 -22.21 -5.71 13.15
C PHE A 16 -22.42 -6.60 11.93
N LEU A 17 -22.18 -6.04 10.74
CA LEU A 17 -22.15 -6.79 9.49
C LEU A 17 -20.69 -7.04 9.11
N TRP A 18 -20.32 -8.32 9.01
CA TRP A 18 -19.01 -8.74 8.54
C TRP A 18 -19.16 -9.32 7.13
N VAL A 19 -18.48 -8.73 6.15
CA VAL A 19 -18.41 -9.25 4.78
C VAL A 19 -17.17 -10.11 4.67
N ASP A 20 -17.35 -11.39 4.34
CA ASP A 20 -16.27 -12.36 4.23
C ASP A 20 -16.15 -12.92 2.80
N ALA A 21 -14.94 -13.34 2.45
CA ALA A 21 -14.64 -13.99 1.17
C ALA A 21 -13.43 -14.92 1.34
N GLU A 22 -13.34 -15.94 0.49
CA GLU A 22 -12.21 -16.86 0.53
C GLU A 22 -10.87 -16.15 0.27
N LEU A 23 -9.82 -16.58 0.97
CA LEU A 23 -8.53 -15.91 0.92
C LEU A 23 -7.93 -15.83 -0.48
N HIS A 24 -8.11 -16.87 -1.29
CA HIS A 24 -7.59 -16.91 -2.66
C HIS A 24 -8.32 -15.89 -3.57
N VAL A 25 -9.62 -15.68 -3.35
CA VAL A 25 -10.42 -14.67 -4.06
C VAL A 25 -9.94 -13.28 -3.68
N LEU A 26 -9.72 -13.03 -2.38
CA LEU A 26 -9.19 -11.77 -1.87
C LEU A 26 -7.79 -11.48 -2.41
N ASP A 27 -6.89 -12.47 -2.44
CA ASP A 27 -5.53 -12.28 -2.95
C ASP A 27 -5.53 -11.92 -4.44
N ASN A 28 -6.38 -12.55 -5.25
CA ASN A 28 -6.54 -12.22 -6.67
C ASN A 28 -7.11 -10.81 -6.85
N TYR A 29 -8.18 -10.48 -6.13
CA TYR A 29 -8.81 -9.17 -6.21
C TYR A 29 -7.87 -8.04 -5.78
N VAL A 30 -7.05 -8.25 -4.75
CA VAL A 30 -6.04 -7.27 -4.33
C VAL A 30 -5.04 -6.98 -5.44
N ASN A 31 -4.60 -7.99 -6.18
CA ASN A 31 -3.66 -7.80 -7.29
C ASN A 31 -4.27 -6.92 -8.38
N GLU A 32 -5.48 -7.28 -8.82
CA GLU A 32 -6.23 -6.55 -9.85
C GLU A 32 -6.50 -5.11 -9.40
N ARG A 33 -6.92 -4.91 -8.14
CA ARG A 33 -7.20 -3.59 -7.60
C ARG A 33 -5.96 -2.71 -7.56
N VAL A 34 -4.79 -3.25 -7.20
CA VAL A 34 -3.55 -2.49 -7.25
C VAL A 34 -3.22 -2.08 -8.70
N ASP A 35 -3.39 -2.99 -9.67
CA ASP A 35 -3.18 -2.65 -11.08
C ASP A 35 -4.14 -1.53 -11.54
N CYS A 36 -5.41 -1.60 -11.14
CA CYS A 36 -6.37 -0.52 -11.37
C CYS A 36 -5.95 0.79 -10.71
N MET A 37 -5.43 0.77 -9.48
CA MET A 37 -4.95 1.95 -8.77
C MET A 37 -3.76 2.61 -9.48
N ILE A 38 -2.81 1.81 -9.97
CA ILE A 38 -1.68 2.32 -10.76
C ILE A 38 -2.19 2.99 -12.04
N ASN A 39 -3.07 2.33 -12.78
CA ASN A 39 -3.67 2.88 -13.99
C ASN A 39 -4.52 4.13 -13.74
N ALA A 40 -5.10 4.27 -12.55
CA ALA A 40 -5.88 5.43 -12.14
C ALA A 40 -5.03 6.61 -11.66
N GLY A 41 -3.70 6.48 -11.59
CA GLY A 41 -2.80 7.59 -11.24
C GLY A 41 -2.26 7.56 -9.80
N LEU A 42 -2.29 6.41 -9.11
CA LEU A 42 -1.69 6.28 -7.77
C LEU A 42 -0.25 6.80 -7.72
N LEU A 43 0.55 6.51 -8.75
CA LEU A 43 1.95 6.95 -8.80
C LEU A 43 2.06 8.49 -8.79
N ASP A 44 1.17 9.20 -9.48
CA ASP A 44 1.13 10.66 -9.47
C ASP A 44 0.70 11.22 -8.12
N GLU A 45 -0.28 10.59 -7.45
CA GLU A 45 -0.71 10.97 -6.10
C GLU A 45 0.44 10.84 -5.09
N VAL A 46 1.16 9.72 -5.12
CA VAL A 46 2.29 9.47 -4.22
C VAL A 46 3.44 10.44 -4.52
N ARG A 47 3.69 10.75 -5.79
CA ARG A 47 4.68 11.75 -6.20
C ARG A 47 4.37 13.11 -5.57
N ASN A 48 3.11 13.53 -5.54
CA ASN A 48 2.71 14.85 -5.03
C ASN A 48 2.95 15.00 -3.51
N ILE A 49 2.99 13.90 -2.76
CA ILE A 49 3.25 13.91 -1.31
C ILE A 49 4.69 13.46 -0.96
N TYR A 50 5.50 13.15 -1.97
CA TYR A 50 6.86 12.69 -1.78
C TYR A 50 7.71 13.73 -1.05
N ASN A 51 8.48 13.27 -0.08
CA ASN A 51 9.46 14.08 0.63
C ASN A 51 10.68 13.20 0.94
N PRO A 52 11.87 13.52 0.43
CA PRO A 52 13.07 12.69 0.63
C PRO A 52 13.52 12.61 2.10
N GLY A 53 13.10 13.53 2.97
CA GLY A 53 13.36 13.51 4.42
C GLY A 53 12.25 12.87 5.25
N ALA A 54 11.32 12.14 4.63
CA ALA A 54 10.15 11.60 5.29
C ALA A 54 10.47 10.49 6.30
N VAL A 55 9.84 10.55 7.46
CA VAL A 55 9.79 9.43 8.40
C VAL A 55 8.49 8.65 8.19
N TYR A 56 8.59 7.41 7.72
CA TYR A 56 7.45 6.56 7.34
C TYR A 56 6.69 5.92 8.53
N THR A 57 6.86 6.46 9.74
CA THR A 57 6.23 5.94 10.97
C THR A 57 5.07 6.78 11.48
N GLN A 58 4.66 7.83 10.75
CA GLN A 58 3.62 8.76 11.22
C GLN A 58 2.63 9.14 10.12
N GLY A 59 1.34 9.15 10.48
CA GLY A 59 0.24 9.66 9.66
C GLY A 59 0.14 9.01 8.28
N LEU A 60 -0.20 9.83 7.27
CA LEU A 60 -0.39 9.39 5.87
C LEU A 60 0.83 8.63 5.31
N ARG A 61 2.04 8.88 5.83
CA ARG A 61 3.28 8.23 5.36
C ARG A 61 3.38 6.75 5.75
N GLN A 62 2.53 6.28 6.67
CA GLN A 62 2.42 4.85 6.98
C GLN A 62 1.57 4.09 5.96
N ALA A 63 0.87 4.79 5.07
CA ALA A 63 0.02 4.16 4.08
C ALA A 63 0.84 3.22 3.17
N ILE A 64 0.26 2.04 2.92
CA ILE A 64 0.75 1.10 1.92
C ILE A 64 0.62 1.77 0.55
N GLY A 65 1.69 1.76 -0.22
CA GLY A 65 1.83 2.48 -1.49
C GLY A 65 2.56 3.81 -1.36
N VAL A 66 2.99 4.26 -0.17
CA VAL A 66 3.82 5.47 -0.03
C VAL A 66 5.29 5.12 0.19
N ARG A 67 5.56 4.15 1.07
CA ARG A 67 6.92 3.69 1.37
C ARG A 67 7.52 2.83 0.27
N GLU A 68 6.69 2.05 -0.43
CA GLU A 68 7.11 1.11 -1.46
C GLU A 68 7.74 1.84 -2.67
N PHE A 69 7.28 3.05 -2.99
CA PHE A 69 7.84 3.85 -4.08
C PHE A 69 8.98 4.78 -3.65
N ASP A 70 9.43 4.78 -2.39
CA ASP A 70 10.48 5.70 -1.93
C ASP A 70 11.76 5.57 -2.75
N GLU A 71 12.25 4.33 -2.92
CA GLU A 71 13.48 4.08 -3.66
C GLU A 71 13.36 4.46 -5.14
N PHE A 72 12.20 4.18 -5.76
CA PHE A 72 11.89 4.62 -7.12
C PHE A 72 11.96 6.15 -7.22
N PHE A 73 11.28 6.88 -6.34
CA PHE A 73 11.25 8.34 -6.39
C PHE A 73 12.61 8.96 -6.07
N ARG A 74 13.36 8.41 -5.14
CA ARG A 74 14.74 8.84 -4.85
C ARG A 74 15.60 8.80 -6.10
N LEU A 75 15.54 7.69 -6.86
CA LEU A 75 16.29 7.59 -8.12
C LEU A 75 15.70 8.51 -9.21
N TYR A 76 14.38 8.56 -9.34
CA TYR A 76 13.67 9.37 -10.33
C TYR A 76 14.03 10.86 -10.20
N PHE A 77 14.00 11.42 -8.99
CA PHE A 77 14.34 12.83 -8.77
C PHE A 77 15.84 13.11 -8.91
N THR A 78 16.70 12.20 -8.46
CA THR A 78 18.17 12.34 -8.67
C THR A 78 18.51 12.41 -10.16
N LYS A 79 17.82 11.64 -11.00
CA LYS A 79 17.99 11.69 -12.47
C LYS A 79 17.51 12.99 -13.08
N LYS A 80 16.32 13.47 -12.68
CA LYS A 80 15.75 14.71 -13.21
C LYS A 80 16.67 15.92 -12.99
N GLU A 81 17.45 15.92 -11.91
CA GLU A 81 18.48 16.94 -11.65
C GLU A 81 19.76 16.74 -12.49
N SER A 82 20.07 15.51 -12.92
CA SER A 82 21.27 15.15 -13.68
C SER A 82 21.10 15.18 -15.21
N ASP A 83 19.87 15.05 -15.71
CA ASP A 83 19.56 15.01 -17.15
C ASP A 83 19.76 16.37 -17.86
N GLU A 84 20.06 17.44 -17.11
CA GLU A 84 20.61 18.68 -17.69
C GLU A 84 22.04 18.50 -18.24
N ILE A 85 22.74 17.38 -17.96
CA ILE A 85 24.19 17.28 -18.21
C ILE A 85 24.65 16.20 -19.20
N LYS A 86 24.14 14.96 -19.33
CA LYS A 86 24.78 13.93 -20.22
C LYS A 86 23.85 12.85 -20.83
N ALA A 87 23.85 12.77 -22.16
CA ALA A 87 23.03 11.85 -22.97
C ALA A 87 23.58 10.41 -23.21
N GLY A 88 24.74 10.04 -22.65
CA GLY A 88 25.41 8.77 -22.97
C GLY A 88 25.08 7.56 -22.06
N MET A 89 24.47 7.79 -20.89
CA MET A 89 24.30 6.77 -19.83
C MET A 89 22.82 6.37 -19.59
N LEU A 90 21.91 6.82 -20.46
CA LEU A 90 20.46 6.83 -20.25
C LEU A 90 19.82 5.43 -20.26
N ASN A 91 20.28 4.49 -21.09
CA ASN A 91 19.61 3.20 -21.27
C ASN A 91 19.70 2.28 -20.03
N LEU A 92 20.91 2.10 -19.46
CA LEU A 92 21.10 1.28 -18.24
C LEU A 92 20.33 1.85 -17.04
N HIS A 93 20.21 3.17 -17.00
CA HIS A 93 19.49 3.84 -15.93
C HIS A 93 17.98 3.67 -16.08
N ASP A 94 17.43 3.70 -17.29
CA ASP A 94 16.00 3.49 -17.54
C ASP A 94 15.56 2.08 -17.15
N ASP A 95 16.34 1.06 -17.53
CA ASP A 95 16.10 -0.33 -17.12
C ASP A 95 16.06 -0.49 -15.60
N LYS A 96 16.98 0.19 -14.89
CA LYS A 96 17.00 0.17 -13.41
C LYS A 96 15.78 0.86 -12.81
N LEU A 97 15.34 1.99 -13.37
CA LEU A 97 14.20 2.73 -12.87
C LEU A 97 12.90 1.95 -13.07
N LYS A 98 12.74 1.31 -14.23
CA LYS A 98 11.63 0.40 -14.52
C LYS A 98 11.63 -0.79 -13.56
N SER A 99 12.79 -1.41 -13.34
CA SER A 99 12.91 -2.51 -12.38
C SER A 99 12.53 -2.10 -10.95
N LEU A 100 12.89 -0.90 -10.51
CA LEU A 100 12.48 -0.38 -9.19
C LEU A 100 10.98 -0.11 -9.12
N LEU A 101 10.38 0.36 -10.22
CA LEU A 101 8.93 0.57 -10.29
C LEU A 101 8.19 -0.77 -10.19
N ASP A 102 8.62 -1.78 -10.94
CA ASP A 102 8.03 -3.12 -10.92
C ASP A 102 8.15 -3.76 -9.53
N GLU A 103 9.30 -3.62 -8.88
CA GLU A 103 9.53 -4.08 -7.51
C GLU A 103 8.62 -3.35 -6.51
N ALA A 104 8.50 -2.02 -6.61
CA ALA A 104 7.62 -1.24 -5.75
C ALA A 104 6.14 -1.68 -5.87
N VAL A 105 5.67 -1.92 -7.10
CA VAL A 105 4.31 -2.44 -7.34
C VAL A 105 4.14 -3.85 -6.78
N SER A 106 5.15 -4.72 -6.93
CA SER A 106 5.14 -6.06 -6.34
C SER A 106 5.04 -6.01 -4.81
N GLN A 107 5.81 -5.14 -4.16
CA GLN A 107 5.77 -4.93 -2.72
C GLN A 107 4.43 -4.35 -2.26
N LEU A 108 3.87 -3.40 -3.01
CA LEU A 108 2.54 -2.84 -2.76
C LEU A 108 1.47 -3.94 -2.75
N LYS A 109 1.47 -4.83 -3.75
CA LYS A 109 0.57 -6.00 -3.79
C LYS A 109 0.80 -6.92 -2.59
N ALA A 110 2.05 -7.26 -2.30
CA ALA A 110 2.39 -8.16 -1.19
C ALA A 110 1.97 -7.61 0.18
N ASN A 111 2.24 -6.33 0.45
CA ASN A 111 1.90 -5.67 1.70
C ASN A 111 0.38 -5.51 1.86
N THR A 112 -0.35 -5.22 0.77
CA THR A 112 -1.82 -5.15 0.79
C THR A 112 -2.43 -6.51 1.11
N ARG A 113 -1.97 -7.60 0.47
CA ARG A 113 -2.42 -8.96 0.81
C ARG A 113 -2.13 -9.32 2.27
N ARG A 114 -0.95 -8.95 2.78
CA ARG A 114 -0.60 -9.15 4.19
C ARG A 114 -1.53 -8.39 5.13
N LEU A 115 -1.92 -7.16 4.79
CA LEU A 115 -2.89 -6.38 5.56
C LEU A 115 -4.26 -7.05 5.56
N VAL A 116 -4.77 -7.45 4.39
CA VAL A 116 -6.07 -8.15 4.28
C VAL A 116 -6.08 -9.43 5.10
N ARG A 117 -5.02 -10.24 5.02
CA ARG A 117 -4.87 -11.46 5.84
C ARG A 117 -4.88 -11.17 7.34
N ARG A 118 -4.29 -10.05 7.78
CA ARG A 118 -4.35 -9.64 9.19
C ARG A 118 -5.77 -9.26 9.60
N GLN A 119 -6.48 -8.53 8.74
CA GLN A 119 -7.86 -8.10 9.01
C GLN A 119 -8.83 -9.30 9.09
N VAL A 120 -8.71 -10.26 8.18
CA VAL A 120 -9.51 -11.50 8.19
C VAL A 120 -9.25 -12.33 9.45
N ASN A 121 -7.98 -12.45 9.85
CA ASN A 121 -7.59 -13.23 11.04
C ASN A 121 -7.75 -12.47 12.37
N THR A 122 -8.20 -11.22 12.36
CA THR A 122 -8.42 -10.46 13.61
C THR A 122 -9.79 -10.87 14.18
N PRO A 123 -9.86 -11.49 15.37
CA PRO A 123 -11.13 -11.90 15.95
C PRO A 123 -12.01 -10.66 16.22
N SER A 124 -13.31 -10.78 15.95
CA SER A 124 -14.30 -9.68 15.96
C SER A 124 -14.46 -8.95 17.31
N VAL A 125 -13.82 -9.43 18.38
CA VAL A 125 -13.80 -8.85 19.73
C VAL A 125 -12.55 -8.02 20.06
N SER A 126 -11.52 -8.02 19.21
CA SER A 126 -10.25 -7.28 19.43
C SER A 126 -10.06 -6.10 18.47
N LEU A 127 -11.13 -5.44 18.02
CA LEU A 127 -11.01 -4.14 17.36
C LEU A 127 -10.74 -3.02 18.40
N SER A 128 -9.53 -3.04 18.96
CA SER A 128 -8.84 -1.82 19.39
C SER A 128 -7.75 -1.52 18.37
N LEU A 129 -8.17 -1.10 17.17
CA LEU A 129 -7.27 -0.51 16.19
C LEU A 129 -6.98 0.92 16.65
N HIS A 130 -5.90 1.09 17.40
CA HIS A 130 -5.23 2.38 17.49
C HIS A 130 -4.64 2.67 16.11
N PHE A 131 -5.13 3.74 15.47
CA PHE A 131 -4.45 4.43 14.38
C PHE A 131 -3.27 5.24 14.93
#